data_AF-A0A7L3AX89-F1
#
_entry.id   AF-A0A7L3AX89-F1
#
_cell.length_a   1.000
_cell.length_b   1.000
_cell.length_c   1.000
_cell.angle_alpha   90.00
_cell.angle_beta   90.00
_cell.angle_gamma   90.00
#
_symmetry.space_group_name_H-M   'P 1'
#
loop_
_entity.id
_entity.type
_entity.pdbx_description
1 polymer ?
#
loop_
_entity_poly.entity_id
_entity_poly.type
_entity_poly.pdbx_seq_one_letter_code
_entity_poly.pdbx_strand_id
1 'polypeptide(L)' 'CTGDASCPGATKCCPSKCGHTCQEPVTDFCFLPSVCGSCKALFRRFFFNASSQRCEEFIYGGCGGNRNNFETEGECFQAC' A
#
# COMPACT_ATOMS: atom_id res chain seq x y z
N CYS A 1 19.19 -9.30 -7.74
CA CYS A 1 19.20 -9.27 -6.26
C CYS A 1 18.73 -10.63 -5.74
N THR A 2 19.09 -11.02 -4.52
CA THR A 2 18.63 -12.27 -3.89
C THR A 2 17.61 -12.04 -2.76
N GLY A 3 17.33 -10.77 -2.45
CA GLY A 3 16.34 -10.31 -1.48
C GLY A 3 16.44 -8.79 -1.31
N ASP A 4 15.51 -8.20 -0.56
CA ASP A 4 15.43 -6.75 -0.37
C ASP A 4 16.70 -6.15 0.26
N ALA A 5 17.32 -6.87 1.20
CA ALA A 5 18.55 -6.42 1.86
C ALA A 5 19.76 -6.33 0.92
N SER A 6 19.69 -6.94 -0.27
CA SER A 6 20.74 -6.86 -1.29
C SER A 6 20.61 -5.64 -2.20
N CYS A 7 19.56 -4.83 -2.02
CA CYS A 7 19.27 -3.67 -2.84
C CYS A 7 19.67 -2.36 -2.13
N PRO A 8 20.25 -1.39 -2.85
CA PRO A 8 20.70 -0.14 -2.25
C PRO A 8 19.52 0.77 -1.88
N GLY A 9 19.63 1.44 -0.73
CA GLY A 9 18.66 2.45 -0.28
C GLY A 9 17.27 1.86 -0.02
N ALA A 10 16.25 2.48 -0.61
CA ALA A 10 14.85 2.06 -0.46
C ALA A 10 14.38 1.06 -1.52
N THR A 11 15.27 0.63 -2.44
CA THR A 11 14.89 -0.27 -3.53
C THR A 11 14.61 -1.68 -3.03
N LYS A 12 13.64 -2.34 -3.66
CA LYS A 12 13.14 -3.67 -3.29
C LYS A 12 13.45 -4.69 -4.38
N CYS A 13 13.59 -5.96 -3.99
CA CYS A 13 13.96 -7.02 -4.90
C CYS A 13 12.72 -7.62 -5.57
N CYS A 14 12.46 -7.24 -6.81
CA CYS A 14 11.27 -7.67 -7.55
C CYS A 14 11.61 -8.69 -8.65
N PRO A 15 10.74 -9.69 -8.90
CA PRO A 15 10.90 -10.60 -10.03
C PRO A 15 10.90 -9.83 -11.35
N SER A 16 11.87 -10.15 -12.22
CA SER A 16 11.96 -9.63 -13.58
C SER A 16 11.76 -10.77 -14.60
N LYS A 17 11.78 -10.46 -15.90
CA LYS A 17 11.60 -11.48 -16.95
C LYS A 17 12.62 -12.62 -16.87
N CYS A 18 13.82 -12.35 -16.35
CA CYS A 18 14.84 -13.36 -16.06
C CYS A 18 15.53 -13.02 -14.73
N GLY A 19 15.05 -13.60 -13.63
CA GLY A 19 15.63 -13.43 -12.29
C GLY A 19 14.96 -12.31 -11.49
N HIS A 20 15.76 -11.55 -10.74
CA HIS A 20 15.26 -10.48 -9.86
C HIS A 20 16.12 -9.22 -9.98
N THR A 21 15.47 -8.06 -10.01
CA THR A 21 16.11 -6.75 -10.09
C THR A 21 15.69 -5.87 -8.91
N CYS A 22 16.57 -4.95 -8.52
CA CYS A 22 16.21 -3.90 -7.58
C CYS A 22 15.34 -2.87 -8.31
N GLN A 23 14.17 -2.57 -7.76
CA GLN A 23 13.25 -1.56 -8.29
C GLN A 23 12.83 -0.62 -7.17
N GLU A 24 12.53 0.63 -7.53
CA GLU A 24 11.91 1.56 -6.61
C GLU A 24 10.49 1.07 -6.28
N PRO A 25 10.08 1.12 -5.00
CA PRO A 25 8.73 0.77 -4.60
C PRO A 25 7.74 1.73 -5.27
N VAL A 26 6.71 1.18 -5.89
CA VAL A 26 5.62 1.97 -6.45
C VAL A 26 4.78 2.49 -5.29
N THR A 27 4.75 3.81 -5.07
CA THR A 27 3.99 4.45 -3.99
C THR A 27 2.84 5.34 -4.48
N ASP A 28 2.60 5.40 -5.80
CA ASP A 28 1.55 6.25 -6.39
C ASP A 28 0.16 5.97 -5.80
N PHE A 29 -0.10 4.75 -5.35
CA PHE A 29 -1.38 4.40 -4.73
C PHE A 29 -1.60 5.09 -3.38
N CYS A 30 -0.56 5.51 -2.68
CA CYS A 30 -0.66 6.22 -1.40
C CYS A 30 -1.38 7.58 -1.53
N PHE A 31 -1.44 8.12 -2.75
CA PHE A 31 -2.13 9.37 -3.04
C PHE A 31 -3.58 9.17 -3.52
N LEU A 32 -4.05 7.92 -3.63
CA LEU A 32 -5.44 7.64 -3.98
C LEU A 32 -6.37 7.93 -2.80
N PRO A 33 -7.62 8.36 -3.05
CA PRO A 33 -8.61 8.54 -1.98
C PRO A 33 -8.99 7.21 -1.35
N SER A 34 -9.50 7.23 -0.11
CA SER A 34 -10.15 6.05 0.47
C SER A 34 -11.45 5.72 -0.28
N VAL A 35 -11.72 4.44 -0.49
CA VAL A 35 -12.88 3.96 -1.25
C VAL A 35 -13.62 2.90 -0.47
N CYS A 36 -14.83 3.23 0.00
CA CYS A 36 -15.72 2.28 0.67
C CYS A 36 -16.13 1.13 -0.26
N GLY A 37 -16.37 1.43 -1.54
CA GLY A 37 -16.80 0.45 -2.53
C GLY A 37 -18.30 0.14 -2.46
N SER A 38 -18.76 -0.85 -3.23
CA SER A 38 -20.20 -1.10 -3.46
C SER A 38 -20.82 -2.12 -2.50
N CYS A 39 -20.00 -2.90 -1.80
CA CYS A 39 -20.47 -3.88 -0.82
C CYS A 39 -20.84 -3.19 0.51
N LYS A 40 -21.63 -3.88 1.35
CA LYS A 40 -22.23 -3.33 2.58
C LYS A 40 -21.68 -3.91 3.89
N ALA A 41 -20.52 -4.57 3.84
CA ALA A 41 -19.83 -4.98 5.06
C ALA A 41 -19.21 -3.74 5.75
N LEU A 42 -18.81 -3.89 7.02
CA LEU A 42 -18.23 -2.80 7.81
C LEU A 42 -16.84 -3.20 8.29
N PHE A 43 -15.87 -3.20 7.38
CA PHE A 43 -14.48 -3.47 7.74
C PHE A 43 -13.77 -2.18 8.09
N ARG A 44 -13.20 -2.09 9.31
CA ARG A 44 -12.27 -1.01 9.66
C ARG A 44 -10.96 -1.25 8.92
N ARG A 45 -10.50 -0.25 8.20
CA ARG A 45 -9.27 -0.26 7.41
C ARG A 45 -8.56 1.08 7.53
N PHE A 46 -7.31 1.12 7.10
CA PHE A 46 -6.49 2.31 7.10
C PHE A 46 -6.18 2.73 5.67
N PHE A 47 -6.10 4.03 5.43
CA PHE A 47 -5.60 4.59 4.18
C PHE A 47 -4.61 5.71 4.49
N PHE A 48 -3.64 5.94 3.62
CA PHE A 48 -2.72 7.05 3.75
C PHE A 48 -3.39 8.34 3.26
N ASN A 49 -3.52 9.33 4.14
CA ASN A 49 -4.00 10.65 3.82
C ASN A 49 -2.81 11.58 3.57
N ALA A 50 -2.52 11.85 2.28
CA ALA A 50 -1.41 12.70 1.89
C ALA A 50 -1.53 14.16 2.38
N SER A 51 -2.74 14.63 2.69
CA SER A 51 -2.95 16.00 3.22
C SER A 51 -2.50 16.12 4.66
N SER A 52 -2.78 15.10 5.48
CA SER A 52 -2.38 15.06 6.90
C SER A 52 -1.06 14.33 7.13
N GLN A 53 -0.53 13.64 6.10
CA GLN A 53 0.63 12.75 6.17
C GLN A 53 0.48 11.66 7.24
N ARG A 54 -0.75 11.13 7.39
CA ARG A 54 -1.07 10.09 8.37
C ARG A 54 -1.89 8.97 7.77
N CYS A 55 -1.77 7.80 8.38
CA CYS A 55 -2.67 6.68 8.15
C CYS A 55 -3.95 6.87 8.97
N GLU A 56 -5.07 7.05 8.29
CA GLU A 56 -6.36 7.34 8.91
C GLU A 56 -7.33 6.17 8.72
N GLU A 57 -8.20 5.95 9.71
CA GLU A 57 -9.22 4.91 9.65
C GLU A 57 -10.35 5.28 8.69
N PHE A 58 -10.85 4.30 7.95
CA PHE A 58 -12.07 4.39 7.18
C PHE A 58 -12.82 3.06 7.17
N ILE A 59 -14.09 3.11 6.74
CA ILE A 59 -14.91 1.91 6.57
C ILE A 59 -14.83 1.43 5.12
N TYR A 60 -14.41 0.18 4.96
CA TYR A 60 -14.43 -0.53 3.70
C TYR A 60 -15.62 -1.49 3.62
N GLY A 61 -16.39 -1.36 2.54
CA GLY A 61 -17.58 -2.15 2.23
C GLY A 61 -17.33 -3.63 1.95
N GLY A 62 -16.06 -4.01 1.71
CA GLY A 62 -15.64 -5.40 1.45
C GLY A 62 -15.39 -5.74 -0.03
N CYS A 63 -15.80 -4.87 -0.97
CA CYS A 63 -15.48 -5.02 -2.39
C CYS A 63 -15.41 -3.66 -3.10
N GLY A 64 -14.69 -3.58 -4.22
CA GLY A 64 -14.65 -2.38 -5.06
C GLY A 64 -13.82 -1.22 -4.50
N GLY A 65 -12.85 -1.52 -3.63
CA GLY A 65 -11.87 -0.55 -3.14
C GLY A 65 -10.70 -0.33 -4.10
N ASN A 66 -9.66 0.37 -3.64
CA ASN A 66 -8.39 0.54 -4.34
C ASN A 66 -7.22 0.04 -3.47
N ARG A 67 -5.97 0.29 -3.91
CA ARG A 67 -4.75 -0.14 -3.19
C ARG A 67 -4.41 0.68 -1.95
N ASN A 68 -5.01 1.86 -1.75
CA ASN A 68 -4.85 2.64 -0.52
C ASN A 68 -5.81 2.14 0.57
N ASN A 69 -5.61 0.88 0.96
CA ASN A 69 -6.48 0.16 1.89
C ASN A 69 -5.66 -0.92 2.60
N PHE A 70 -5.42 -0.72 3.89
CA PHE A 70 -4.57 -1.56 4.73
C PHE A 70 -5.34 -2.08 5.93
N GLU A 71 -4.97 -3.25 6.44
CA GLU A 71 -5.64 -3.84 7.61
C GLU A 71 -5.20 -3.18 8.91
N THR A 72 -3.95 -2.73 8.97
CA THR A 72 -3.37 -2.08 10.14
C THR A 72 -2.72 -0.74 9.79
N GLU A 73 -2.62 0.13 10.80
CA GLU A 73 -1.93 1.41 10.69
C GLU A 73 -0.44 1.23 10.35
N GLY A 74 0.21 0.21 10.94
CA GLY A 74 1.62 -0.09 10.70
C GLY A 74 1.91 -0.52 9.26
N GLU A 75 1.04 -1.33 8.65
CA GLU A 75 1.14 -1.69 7.24
C GLU A 75 1.03 -0.47 6.33
N CYS A 76 0.10 0.44 6.64
CA CYS A 76 -0.08 1.68 5.90
C CYS A 76 1.18 2.54 5.93
N PHE A 77 1.78 2.77 7.12
CA PHE A 77 3.02 3.55 7.22
C PHE A 77 4.23 2.85 6.60
N GLN A 78 4.28 1.53 6.63
CA GLN A 78 5.35 0.79 5.96
C GLN A 78 5.25 0.90 4.44
N ALA A 79 4.05 1.09 3.90
CA ALA A 79 3.80 1.14 2.46
C ALA A 79 3.99 2.54 1.83
N CYS A 80 3.83 3.65 2.57
CA CYS A 80 3.58 4.98 1.98
C CYS A 80 4.58 6.13 2.31
#